data_AF-A0A829GEX5-F1
#
_entry.id   AF-A0A829GEX5-F1
#
_cell.length_a   1.000
_cell.length_b   1.000
_cell.length_c   1.000
_cell.angle_alpha   90.00
_cell.angle_beta   90.00
_cell.angle_gamma   90.00
#
_symmetry.space_group_name_H-M   'P 1'
#
loop_
_entity.id
_entity.type
_entity.pdbx_description
1 polymer ?
#
loop_
_entity_poly.entity_id
_entity_poly.type
_entity_poly.pdbx_seq_one_letter_code
_entity_poly.pdbx_strand_id
1 'polypeptide(L)'
;MDQLDLAADVRQDPSLTSGTVQNVTIHEQSRRYDFTLGFDAILPFQIFNAIATKLPLVFQQIAATDLSVEVTQPTITDELLAQYWQYVV
;
A
#
# COMPACT_ATOMS: atom_id res chain seq x y z
N MET A 1 2.23 -3.23 11.70
CA MET A 1 1.74 -3.73 10.39
C MET A 1 1.10 -5.13 10.49
N ASP A 2 0.63 -5.56 11.67
CA ASP A 2 0.10 -6.92 11.92
C ASP A 2 -1.34 -7.19 11.44
N GLN A 3 -2.04 -6.20 10.87
CA GLN A 3 -3.47 -6.32 10.55
C GLN A 3 -3.80 -6.67 9.09
N LEU A 4 -2.82 -6.72 8.19
CA LEU A 4 -3.05 -7.22 6.83
C LEU A 4 -2.55 -8.67 6.72
N ASP A 5 -3.48 -9.60 6.42
CA ASP A 5 -3.19 -11.00 6.10
C ASP A 5 -2.58 -11.10 4.68
N LEU A 6 -1.36 -10.56 4.56
CA LEU A 6 -0.51 -10.61 3.37
C LEU A 6 0.15 -11.99 3.28
N ALA A 7 0.35 -12.48 2.05
CA ALA A 7 1.07 -13.72 1.81
C ALA A 7 2.49 -13.66 2.42
N ALA A 8 3.00 -14.80 2.90
CA ALA A 8 4.22 -14.83 3.72
C ALA A 8 5.46 -14.29 2.98
N ASP A 9 5.53 -14.51 1.68
CA ASP A 9 6.50 -13.98 0.74
C ASP A 9 6.48 -12.45 0.67
N VAL A 10 5.29 -11.85 0.68
CA VAL A 10 5.13 -10.38 0.70
C VAL A 10 5.51 -9.81 2.07
N ARG A 11 5.14 -10.47 3.17
CA ARG A 11 5.44 -9.99 4.54
C ARG A 11 6.93 -9.99 4.88
N GLN A 12 7.70 -10.89 4.28
CA GLN A 12 9.13 -10.99 4.48
C GLN A 12 9.92 -10.11 3.51
N ASP A 13 9.24 -9.39 2.60
CA ASP A 13 9.90 -8.51 1.66
C ASP A 13 10.58 -7.34 2.40
N PRO A 14 11.88 -7.11 2.17
CA PRO A 14 12.63 -6.08 2.87
C PRO A 14 12.07 -4.68 2.65
N SER A 15 11.38 -4.42 1.53
CA SER A 15 10.75 -3.11 1.26
C SER A 15 9.67 -2.74 2.29
N LEU A 16 9.02 -3.72 2.93
CA LEU A 16 8.05 -3.49 4.00
C LEU A 16 8.68 -3.13 5.35
N THR A 17 9.98 -3.38 5.53
CA THR A 17 10.67 -3.13 6.81
C THR A 17 10.69 -1.64 7.17
N SER A 18 10.70 -0.76 6.16
CA SER A 18 10.62 0.70 6.31
C SER A 18 9.19 1.24 6.43
N GLY A 19 8.18 0.37 6.33
CA GLY A 19 6.79 0.78 6.21
C GLY A 19 6.23 1.39 7.48
N THR A 20 5.74 2.63 7.39
CA THR A 20 5.05 3.34 8.48
C THR A 20 3.61 3.67 8.09
N VAL A 21 2.72 3.74 9.08
CA VAL A 21 1.39 4.32 8.89
C VAL A 21 1.51 5.80 9.23
N GLN A 22 1.50 6.65 8.21
CA GLN A 22 1.68 8.09 8.37
C GLN A 22 0.39 8.76 8.85
N ASN A 23 -0.74 8.37 8.27
CA ASN A 23 -2.03 8.93 8.63
C ASN A 23 -3.16 7.94 8.34
N VAL A 24 -4.24 8.05 9.10
CA VAL A 24 -5.50 7.34 8.84
C VAL A 24 -6.63 8.35 8.99
N THR A 25 -7.24 8.75 7.88
CA THR A 25 -8.35 9.70 7.89
C THR A 25 -9.66 8.94 7.82
N ILE A 26 -10.49 9.09 8.85
CA ILE A 26 -11.81 8.45 8.91
C ILE A 26 -12.86 9.45 8.43
N HIS A 27 -13.48 9.17 7.30
CA HIS A 27 -14.62 9.91 6.80
C HIS A 27 -15.91 9.22 7.23
N GLU A 28 -16.40 9.53 8.43
CA GLU A 28 -17.58 8.88 9.02
C GLU A 28 -18.85 9.08 8.17
N GLN A 29 -19.02 10.26 7.56
CA GLN A 29 -20.20 10.57 6.76
C GLN A 29 -20.27 9.73 5.47
N SER A 30 -19.13 9.43 4.85
CA SER A 30 -19.04 8.61 3.64
C SER A 30 -18.69 7.14 3.92
N ARG A 31 -18.50 6.75 5.20
CA ARG A 31 -17.99 5.43 5.62
C ARG A 31 -16.77 5.01 4.81
N ARG A 32 -15.75 5.87 4.81
CA ARG A 32 -14.52 5.66 4.05
C ARG A 32 -13.27 5.97 4.88
N TYR A 33 -12.29 5.08 4.85
CA TYR A 33 -11.05 5.21 5.61
C TYR A 33 -9.91 5.40 4.61
N ASP A 34 -9.22 6.52 4.71
CA ASP A 34 -8.12 6.88 3.81
C ASP A 34 -6.82 6.62 4.55
N PHE A 35 -6.08 5.61 4.12
CA PHE A 35 -4.81 5.20 4.71
C PHE A 35 -3.66 5.84 3.95
N THR A 36 -2.76 6.52 4.67
CA THR A 36 -1.50 7.03 4.12
C THR A 36 -0.36 6.21 4.71
N LEU A 37 0.33 5.46 3.85
CA LEU A 37 1.50 4.66 4.22
C LEU A 37 2.78 5.34 3.73
N GLY A 38 3.79 5.38 4.59
CA GLY A 38 5.10 5.94 4.29
C GLY A 38 6.13 4.84 4.08
N PHE A 39 6.99 5.01 3.08
CA PHE A 39 8.13 4.13 2.83
C PHE A 39 9.37 4.94 2.46
N ASP A 40 10.55 4.36 2.64
CA ASP A 40 11.80 5.02 2.26
C ASP A 40 11.99 5.04 0.75
N ALA A 41 11.60 3.96 0.07
CA ALA A 41 11.73 3.76 -1.37
C ALA A 41 10.39 3.36 -2.03
N ILE A 42 10.32 3.50 -3.36
CA ILE A 42 9.17 3.05 -4.14
C ILE A 42 9.07 1.53 -3.99
N LEU A 43 7.87 1.06 -3.61
CA LEU A 43 7.61 -0.36 -3.48
C LEU A 43 7.67 -1.06 -4.84
N PRO A 44 8.16 -2.30 -4.91
CA PRO A 44 7.94 -3.14 -6.07
C PRO A 44 6.43 -3.31 -6.32
N PHE A 45 6.02 -3.32 -7.58
CA PHE A 45 4.59 -3.32 -7.93
C PHE A 45 3.82 -4.49 -7.29
N GLN A 46 4.43 -5.68 -7.21
CA GLN A 46 3.78 -6.84 -6.60
C GLN A 46 3.43 -6.62 -5.13
N ILE A 47 4.30 -5.94 -4.38
CA ILE A 47 4.10 -5.61 -2.97
C ILE A 47 2.99 -4.56 -2.84
N PHE A 48 3.07 -3.49 -3.63
CA PHE A 48 2.02 -2.47 -3.67
C PHE A 48 0.65 -3.07 -4.00
N ASN A 49 0.56 -3.88 -5.05
CA ASN A 49 -0.67 -4.50 -5.49
C ASN A 49 -1.25 -5.46 -4.43
N ALA A 50 -0.39 -6.20 -3.72
CA ALA A 50 -0.82 -7.06 -2.63
C ALA A 50 -1.49 -6.25 -1.50
N ILE A 51 -0.89 -5.12 -1.09
CA ILE A 51 -1.47 -4.24 -0.07
C ILE A 51 -2.77 -3.61 -0.57
N ALA A 52 -2.74 -3.03 -1.78
CA ALA A 52 -3.89 -2.35 -2.38
C ALA A 52 -5.10 -3.28 -2.56
N THR A 53 -4.87 -4.57 -2.82
CA THR A 53 -5.93 -5.57 -2.95
C THR A 53 -6.43 -6.07 -1.60
N LYS A 54 -5.53 -6.26 -0.62
CA LYS A 54 -5.87 -6.85 0.69
C LYS A 54 -6.53 -5.85 1.63
N LEU A 55 -6.12 -4.59 1.60
CA LEU A 55 -6.66 -3.54 2.45
C LEU A 55 -8.21 -3.42 2.36
N PRO A 56 -8.81 -3.27 1.16
CA PRO A 56 -10.26 -3.19 1.06
C PRO A 56 -10.97 -4.48 1.48
N LEU A 57 -10.35 -5.66 1.31
CA LEU A 57 -10.93 -6.94 1.74
C LEU A 57 -11.02 -7.04 3.27
N VAL A 58 -9.98 -6.61 3.99
CA VAL A 58 -9.95 -6.64 5.47
C VAL A 58 -10.98 -5.68 6.06
N PHE A 59 -11.19 -4.53 5.43
CA PHE A 59 -12.07 -3.47 5.92
C PHE A 59 -13.48 -3.48 5.28
N GLN A 60 -13.76 -4.41 4.35
CA GLN A 60 -14.99 -4.46 3.56
C GLN A 60 -16.28 -4.41 4.38
N GLN A 61 -16.26 -4.98 5.59
CA GLN A 61 -17.42 -5.03 6.49
C GLN A 61 -17.69 -3.70 7.23
N ILE A 62 -16.73 -2.78 7.23
CA ILE A 62 -16.74 -1.57 8.06
C ILE A 62 -16.86 -0.32 7.20
N ALA A 63 -16.02 -0.20 6.17
CA ALA A 63 -15.89 1.00 5.36
C ALA A 63 -15.21 0.69 4.02
N ALA A 64 -15.43 1.54 3.02
CA ALA A 64 -14.55 1.57 1.85
C ALA A 64 -13.16 2.07 2.28
N THR A 65 -12.11 1.62 1.61
CA THR A 65 -10.74 2.07 1.90
C THR A 65 -10.07 2.66 0.69
N ASP A 66 -9.42 3.80 0.87
CA ASP A 66 -8.48 4.37 -0.08
C ASP A 66 -7.06 4.24 0.47
N LEU A 67 -6.10 3.91 -0.40
CA LEU A 67 -4.69 3.76 -0.05
C LEU A 67 -3.88 4.82 -0.79
N SER A 68 -3.16 5.63 -0.02
CA SER A 68 -2.12 6.53 -0.52
C SER A 68 -0.76 6.07 -0.01
N VAL A 69 0.23 6.10 -0.89
CA VAL A 69 1.61 5.72 -0.58
C VAL A 69 2.50 6.94 -0.79
N GLU A 70 3.23 7.31 0.25
CA GLU A 70 4.22 8.38 0.23
C GLU A 70 5.62 7.79 0.34
N VAL A 71 6.55 8.32 -0.45
CA VAL A 71 7.93 7.83 -0.49
C VAL A 71 8.88 8.98 -0.22
N THR A 72 9.76 8.82 0.76
CA THR A 72 10.68 9.88 1.18
C THR A 72 11.83 10.09 0.19
N GLN A 73 12.33 9.02 -0.44
CA GLN A 73 13.44 9.07 -1.40
C GLN A 73 13.09 8.29 -2.68
N PRO A 74 12.26 8.85 -3.58
CA PRO A 74 11.84 8.14 -4.78
C PRO A 74 13.02 7.97 -5.75
N THR A 75 13.55 6.76 -5.84
CA THR A 75 14.47 6.36 -6.92
C THR A 75 13.66 5.56 -7.93
N ILE A 76 13.38 6.17 -9.08
CA ILE A 76 12.68 5.50 -10.19
C ILE A 76 13.73 4.80 -11.04
N THR A 77 13.57 3.49 -11.23
CA THR A 77 14.36 2.68 -12.15
C THR A 77 13.52 2.25 -13.34
N ASP A 78 14.14 1.93 -14.47
CA ASP A 78 13.42 1.42 -15.65
C ASP A 78 12.63 0.14 -15.33
N GLU A 79 13.14 -0.68 -14.43
CA GLU A 79 12.47 -1.91 -13.99
C GLU A 79 11.20 -1.61 -13.18
N LEU A 80 11.25 -0.66 -12.23
CA LEU A 80 10.07 -0.20 -11.51
C LEU A 80 9.05 0.42 -12.48
N LEU A 81 9.51 1.26 -13.41
CA LEU A 81 8.64 1.88 -14.40
C LEU A 81 7.93 0.82 -15.27
N ALA A 82 8.66 -0.17 -15.76
CA ALA A 82 8.10 -1.26 -16.56
C ALA A 82 7.07 -2.10 -15.78
N GLN A 83 7.33 -2.35 -14.50
CA GLN A 83 6.40 -3.06 -13.62
C GLN A 83 5.09 -2.29 -13.41
N TYR A 84 5.17 -0.99 -13.14
CA TYR A 84 3.98 -0.14 -12.94
C TYR A 84 3.26 0.20 -14.24
N TRP A 85 3.93 0.14 -15.39
CA TRP A 85 3.31 0.43 -16.69
C TRP A 85 2.09 -0.46 -16.97
N GLN A 86 2.15 -1.74 -16.57
CA GLN A 86 1.02 -2.68 -16.73
C GLN A 86 -0.21 -2.34 -15.90
N TYR A 87 -0.05 -1.51 -14.86
CA TYR A 87 -1.15 -1.10 -13.99
C TYR A 87 -1.88 0.15 -14.50
N VAL A 88 -1.19 0.99 -15.27
CA VAL A 88 -1.70 2.30 -15.70
C VAL A 88 -2.39 2.24 -17.08
N VAL A 89 -2.10 1.22 -17.89
CA VAL A 89 -2.60 1.06 -19.27
C VAL A 89 -3.84 0.18 -19.34
#